data_AF-A0A4Y8WKA4-F1
#
_entry.id   AF-A0A4Y8WKA4-F1
#
_cell.length_a   1.000
_cell.length_b   1.000
_cell.length_c   1.000
_cell.angle_alpha   90.00
_cell.angle_beta   90.00
_cell.angle_gamma   90.00
#
_symmetry.space_group_name_H-M   'P 1'
#
loop_
_entity.id
_entity.type
_entity.pdbx_description
1 polymer ?
#
loop_
_entity_poly.entity_id
_entity_poly.type
_entity_poly.pdbx_seq_one_letter_code
_entity_poly.pdbx_strand_id
1 'polypeptide(L)'
;MRSSVFSKVFSRGSTQGISLSKWMKLTLLESYLGEQVIDIILSVSSYQTKSVSWKGGDQAVGGYRGELEFFIPSTLINKLLKQHILELLEIKYFQHYEVLEKGETKENQHLYSANPHNLPVLSELKLSYNTIWVAINVTVDVIVYLITSDISAALVSGAVIEFIRRFKI
;
A
#
# COMPACT_ATOMS: atom_id res chain seq x y z
N MET A 1 -16.60 -18.03 -4.22
CA MET A 1 -15.53 -17.78 -3.22
C MET A 1 -14.91 -16.43 -3.53
N ARG A 2 -14.76 -15.55 -2.54
CA ARG A 2 -14.00 -14.30 -2.73
C ARG A 2 -12.57 -14.66 -3.14
N SER A 3 -12.04 -14.00 -4.17
CA SER A 3 -10.63 -14.17 -4.57
C SER A 3 -9.73 -13.80 -3.40
N SER A 4 -8.75 -14.63 -3.08
CA SER A 4 -7.78 -14.34 -2.02
C SER A 4 -7.08 -13.00 -2.29
N VAL A 5 -7.21 -12.03 -1.38
CA VAL A 5 -6.52 -10.74 -1.48
C VAL A 5 -5.01 -10.92 -1.48
N PHE A 6 -4.49 -11.92 -0.76
CA PHE A 6 -3.07 -12.28 -0.80
C PHE A 6 -2.63 -12.64 -2.23
N SER A 7 -3.40 -13.48 -2.95
CA SER A 7 -3.13 -13.76 -4.37
C SER A 7 -3.26 -12.50 -5.23
N LYS A 8 -4.22 -11.62 -4.92
CA LYS A 8 -4.41 -10.34 -5.60
C LYS A 8 -3.20 -9.41 -5.44
N VAL A 9 -2.47 -9.44 -4.33
CA VAL A 9 -1.24 -8.65 -4.12
C VAL A 9 -0.16 -9.00 -5.14
N PHE A 10 -0.01 -10.29 -5.45
CA PHE A 10 1.02 -10.80 -6.36
C PHE A 10 0.54 -10.94 -7.81
N SER A 11 -0.78 -11.04 -8.02
CA SER A 11 -1.37 -11.12 -9.35
C SER A 11 -1.56 -9.74 -9.96
N ARG A 12 -1.01 -9.56 -11.15
CA ARG A 12 -1.19 -8.34 -11.97
C ARG A 12 -2.59 -8.18 -12.57
N GLY A 13 -3.42 -9.23 -12.54
CA GLY A 13 -4.79 -9.19 -13.07
C GLY A 13 -4.92 -8.54 -14.45
N SER A 14 -5.78 -7.52 -14.54
CA SER A 14 -6.10 -6.75 -15.75
C SER A 14 -5.11 -5.61 -16.07
N THR A 15 -4.09 -5.37 -15.25
CA THR A 15 -3.10 -4.30 -15.47
C THR A 15 -2.07 -4.70 -16.53
N GLN A 16 -2.53 -4.83 -17.77
CA GLN A 16 -1.82 -5.45 -18.89
C GLN A 16 -0.58 -4.67 -19.39
N GLY A 17 -0.32 -3.45 -18.92
CA GLY A 17 0.83 -2.62 -19.35
C GLY A 17 2.08 -2.65 -18.47
N ILE A 18 2.05 -3.32 -17.31
CA ILE A 18 3.13 -3.21 -16.30
C ILE A 18 4.06 -4.40 -16.37
N SER A 19 5.38 -4.22 -16.43
CA SER A 19 6.32 -5.35 -16.41
C SER A 19 6.30 -6.11 -15.08
N LEU A 20 6.59 -7.41 -15.10
CA LEU A 20 6.64 -8.23 -13.88
C LEU A 20 7.65 -7.68 -12.85
N SER A 21 8.82 -7.23 -13.32
CA SER A 21 9.84 -6.61 -12.46
C SER A 21 9.30 -5.37 -11.74
N LYS A 22 8.59 -4.49 -12.47
CA LYS A 22 7.98 -3.29 -11.88
C LYS A 22 6.92 -3.66 -10.86
N TRP A 23 6.07 -4.65 -11.16
CA TRP A 23 5.07 -5.16 -10.22
C TRP A 23 5.71 -5.64 -8.91
N MET A 24 6.78 -6.44 -8.99
CA MET A 24 7.50 -6.91 -7.82
C MET A 24 8.13 -5.77 -7.01
N LYS A 25 8.73 -4.77 -7.68
CA LYS A 25 9.24 -3.56 -7.01
C LYS A 25 8.12 -2.82 -6.25
N LEU A 26 6.97 -2.65 -6.89
CA LEU A 26 5.81 -2.03 -6.26
C LEU A 26 5.27 -2.87 -5.10
N THR A 27 5.23 -4.21 -5.21
CA THR A 27 4.82 -5.09 -4.10
C THR A 27 5.79 -5.06 -2.91
N LEU A 28 7.10 -4.94 -3.16
CA LEU A 28 8.08 -4.74 -2.08
C LEU A 28 7.89 -3.39 -1.39
N LEU A 29 7.71 -2.33 -2.18
CA LEU A 29 7.45 -0.99 -1.67
C LEU A 29 6.13 -0.95 -0.87
N GLU A 30 5.08 -1.57 -1.41
CA GLU A 30 3.79 -1.76 -0.75
C GLU A 30 3.94 -2.53 0.57
N SER A 31 4.73 -3.60 0.61
CA SER A 31 4.97 -4.33 1.86
C SER A 31 5.70 -3.47 2.90
N TYR A 32 6.57 -2.56 2.44
CA TYR A 32 7.29 -1.63 3.32
C TYR A 32 6.39 -0.56 3.94
N LEU A 33 5.63 0.21 3.15
CA LEU A 33 4.85 1.36 3.67
C LEU A 33 3.33 1.18 3.64
N GLY A 34 2.83 0.08 3.09
CA GLY A 34 1.41 -0.11 2.80
C GLY A 34 0.51 -0.11 4.02
N GLU A 35 1.02 -0.52 5.20
CA GLU A 35 0.29 -0.40 6.46
C GLU A 35 0.01 1.07 6.83
N GLN A 36 1.01 1.94 6.71
CA GLN A 36 0.85 3.37 6.98
C GLN A 36 -0.11 4.02 5.98
N VAL A 37 -0.03 3.62 4.70
CA VAL A 37 -0.96 4.09 3.65
C VAL A 37 -2.39 3.66 3.97
N ILE A 38 -2.60 2.40 4.36
CA ILE A 38 -3.91 1.88 4.75
C ILE A 38 -4.47 2.70 5.92
N ASP A 39 -3.67 2.93 6.95
CA ASP A 39 -4.10 3.67 8.14
C ASP A 39 -4.48 5.13 7.78
N ILE A 40 -3.73 5.78 6.87
CA ILE A 40 -4.11 7.11 6.33
C ILE A 40 -5.44 7.03 5.57
N ILE A 41 -5.59 6.10 4.63
CA ILE A 41 -6.83 5.95 3.83
C ILE A 41 -8.04 5.75 4.76
N LEU A 42 -7.92 4.88 5.77
CA LEU A 42 -8.98 4.63 6.74
C LEU A 42 -9.29 5.89 7.56
N SER A 43 -8.27 6.56 8.07
CA SER A 43 -8.43 7.80 8.84
C SER A 43 -9.19 8.86 8.04
N VAL A 44 -8.82 9.06 6.78
CA VAL A 44 -9.39 10.13 5.95
C VAL A 44 -10.77 9.75 5.39
N SER A 45 -11.06 8.45 5.25
CA SER A 45 -12.39 7.96 4.86
C SER A 45 -13.44 8.27 5.93
N SER A 46 -13.05 8.30 7.20
CA SER A 46 -13.93 8.69 8.31
C SER A 46 -14.15 10.21 8.43
N TYR A 47 -13.35 11.01 7.73
CA TYR A 47 -13.39 12.47 7.83
C TYR A 47 -14.24 13.07 6.71
N GLN A 48 -15.46 13.53 7.02
CA GLN A 48 -16.28 14.26 6.06
C GLN A 48 -15.77 15.69 5.87
N THR A 49 -15.11 15.95 4.74
CA THR A 49 -14.69 17.31 4.39
C THR A 49 -15.87 18.05 3.76
N LYS A 50 -16.37 19.10 4.41
CA LYS A 50 -17.57 19.85 3.99
C LYS A 50 -17.38 20.72 2.73
N SER A 51 -16.16 20.90 2.22
CA SER A 51 -15.82 22.03 1.34
C SER A 51 -15.55 21.68 -0.13
N VAL A 52 -15.37 20.41 -0.50
CA VAL A 52 -15.07 20.05 -1.89
C VAL A 52 -16.26 19.30 -2.46
N SER A 53 -16.74 19.68 -3.65
CA SER A 53 -17.86 19.03 -4.38
C SER A 53 -17.36 18.49 -5.73
N TRP A 54 -17.78 17.29 -6.12
CA TRP A 54 -17.46 16.74 -7.44
C TRP A 54 -18.32 17.40 -8.51
N LYS A 55 -17.79 17.43 -9.73
CA LYS A 55 -18.55 17.79 -10.92
C LYS A 55 -19.55 16.66 -11.19
N GLY A 56 -20.84 16.90 -10.92
CA GLY A 56 -21.92 15.92 -11.12
C GLY A 56 -22.73 15.55 -9.87
N GLY A 57 -22.37 16.05 -8.68
CA GLY A 57 -23.17 15.89 -7.46
C GLY A 57 -22.33 15.78 -6.19
N ASP A 58 -22.96 16.04 -5.03
CA ASP A 58 -22.30 16.08 -3.72
C ASP A 58 -22.06 14.72 -3.05
N GLN A 59 -22.47 13.62 -3.69
CA GLN A 59 -22.39 12.29 -3.09
C GLN A 59 -21.03 11.61 -3.31
N ALA A 60 -19.94 12.19 -2.81
CA ALA A 60 -18.80 11.33 -2.47
C ALA A 60 -18.97 10.87 -1.04
N VAL A 61 -19.27 9.58 -0.90
CA VAL A 61 -19.47 8.90 0.38
C VAL A 61 -18.11 8.62 1.08
N GLY A 62 -16.99 8.88 0.38
CA GLY A 62 -15.60 8.54 0.74
C GLY A 62 -14.82 9.46 1.67
N GLY A 63 -15.45 10.44 2.33
CA GLY A 63 -14.74 11.34 3.26
C GLY A 63 -13.88 12.40 2.56
N TYR A 64 -12.62 12.54 2.99
CA TYR A 64 -11.66 13.56 2.51
C TYR A 64 -11.34 13.42 1.02
N ARG A 65 -11.05 14.56 0.38
CA ARG A 65 -10.69 14.66 -1.03
C ARG A 65 -9.41 15.46 -1.15
N GLY A 66 -8.40 14.88 -1.78
CA GLY A 66 -7.10 15.52 -1.96
C GLY A 66 -6.26 14.87 -3.05
N GLU A 67 -5.09 15.44 -3.29
CA GLU A 67 -4.12 14.86 -4.22
C GLU A 67 -3.58 13.53 -3.67
N LEU A 68 -3.08 12.66 -4.56
CA LEU A 68 -2.45 11.39 -4.15
C LEU A 68 -1.32 11.58 -3.13
N GLU A 69 -0.62 12.71 -3.20
CA GLU A 69 0.46 13.05 -2.27
C GLU A 69 0.02 13.05 -0.81
N PHE A 70 -1.25 13.36 -0.53
CA PHE A 70 -1.79 13.39 0.83
C PHE A 70 -1.82 11.99 1.48
N PHE A 71 -1.89 10.93 0.67
CA PHE A 71 -1.88 9.55 1.15
C PHE A 71 -0.47 9.02 1.41
N ILE A 72 0.57 9.84 1.19
CA ILE A 72 1.97 9.46 1.42
C ILE A 72 2.33 9.73 2.89
N PRO A 73 2.78 8.72 3.66
CA PRO A 73 3.21 8.93 5.03
C PRO A 73 4.46 9.83 5.07
N SER A 74 4.47 10.80 5.99
CA SER A 74 5.49 11.85 6.06
C SER A 74 6.78 11.43 6.79
N THR A 75 7.49 10.41 6.29
CA THR A 75 8.82 10.01 6.80
C THR A 75 9.95 10.54 5.91
N LEU A 76 11.19 10.56 6.42
CA LEU A 76 12.36 11.00 5.62
C LEU A 76 12.59 10.09 4.41
N ILE A 77 12.50 8.77 4.58
CA ILE A 77 12.65 7.80 3.50
C ILE A 77 11.54 7.98 2.45
N ASN A 78 10.30 8.21 2.86
CA ASN A 78 9.18 8.37 1.93
C ASN A 78 9.30 9.64 1.08
N LYS A 79 9.93 10.70 1.60
CA LYS A 79 10.25 11.89 0.78
C LYS A 79 11.19 11.55 -0.38
N LEU A 80 12.16 10.68 -0.16
CA LEU A 80 13.09 10.22 -1.22
C LEU A 80 12.38 9.31 -2.22
N LEU A 81 11.48 8.46 -1.74
CA LEU A 81 10.75 7.48 -2.56
C LEU A 81 9.44 8.03 -3.17
N LYS A 82 9.14 9.33 -2.99
CA LYS A 82 7.85 9.95 -3.32
C LYS A 82 7.29 9.55 -4.68
N GLN A 83 8.09 9.61 -5.74
CA GLN A 83 7.64 9.27 -7.09
C GLN A 83 7.20 7.79 -7.22
N HIS A 84 7.94 6.88 -6.59
CA HIS A 84 7.60 5.46 -6.59
C HIS A 84 6.36 5.18 -5.74
N ILE A 85 6.16 5.94 -4.66
CA ILE A 85 4.97 5.83 -3.82
C ILE A 85 3.74 6.35 -4.57
N LEU A 86 3.83 7.47 -5.28
CA LEU A 86 2.75 7.97 -6.14
C LEU A 86 2.35 6.94 -7.19
N GLU A 87 3.35 6.32 -7.82
CA GLU A 87 3.12 5.27 -8.78
C GLU A 87 2.45 4.04 -8.15
N LEU A 88 2.88 3.64 -6.94
CA LEU A 88 2.23 2.58 -6.17
C LEU A 88 0.77 2.90 -5.87
N LEU A 89 0.47 4.14 -5.46
CA LEU A 89 -0.89 4.57 -5.14
C LEU A 89 -1.79 4.55 -6.38
N GLU A 90 -1.31 5.10 -7.50
CA GLU A 90 -2.05 5.11 -8.77
C GLU A 90 -2.30 3.69 -9.30
N ILE A 91 -1.27 2.83 -9.31
CA ILE A 91 -1.35 1.51 -9.93
C ILE A 91 -2.07 0.51 -9.01
N LYS A 92 -1.64 0.38 -7.76
CA LYS A 92 -2.16 -0.68 -6.88
C LYS A 92 -3.41 -0.21 -6.15
N TYR A 93 -3.37 0.96 -5.51
CA TYR A 93 -4.47 1.41 -4.65
C TYR A 93 -5.66 1.96 -5.44
N PHE A 94 -5.42 2.72 -6.51
CA PHE A 94 -6.47 3.23 -7.38
C PHE A 94 -6.90 2.21 -8.44
N GLN A 95 -6.01 1.76 -9.33
CA GLN A 95 -6.42 0.92 -10.46
C GLN A 95 -6.70 -0.56 -10.12
N HIS A 96 -5.90 -1.18 -9.25
CA HIS A 96 -5.97 -2.63 -9.04
C HIS A 96 -6.87 -3.05 -7.87
N TYR A 97 -6.75 -2.38 -6.73
CA TYR A 97 -7.58 -2.64 -5.56
C TYR A 97 -8.84 -1.77 -5.52
N GLU A 98 -8.86 -0.67 -6.27
CA GLU A 98 -10.00 0.26 -6.34
C GLU A 98 -10.43 0.76 -4.95
N VAL A 99 -9.47 0.88 -4.03
CA VAL A 99 -9.68 1.44 -2.68
C VAL A 99 -9.61 2.96 -2.66
N LEU A 100 -9.02 3.53 -3.72
CA LEU A 100 -9.13 4.95 -4.05
C LEU A 100 -10.04 5.12 -5.27
N GLU A 101 -10.73 6.24 -5.32
CA GLU A 101 -11.51 6.70 -6.47
C GLU A 101 -10.99 8.07 -6.92
N LYS A 102 -11.02 8.33 -8.23
CA LYS A 102 -10.50 9.56 -8.84
C LYS A 102 -11.62 10.36 -9.46
N GLY A 103 -11.51 11.68 -9.38
CA GLY A 103 -12.11 12.54 -10.37
C GLY A 103 -12.21 13.99 -9.96
N GLU A 104 -13.18 14.66 -10.55
CA GLU A 104 -13.01 16.06 -10.91
C GLU A 104 -13.85 16.98 -10.04
N THR A 105 -13.20 18.02 -9.51
CA THR A 105 -13.89 19.12 -8.87
C THR A 105 -14.52 20.06 -9.90
N LYS A 106 -15.37 20.98 -9.45
CA LYS A 106 -15.92 22.07 -10.28
C LYS A 106 -14.83 22.97 -10.88
N GLU A 107 -13.64 22.99 -10.28
CA GLU A 107 -12.46 23.74 -10.73
C GLU A 107 -11.57 22.93 -11.69
N ASN A 108 -12.07 21.80 -12.22
CA ASN A 108 -11.34 20.86 -13.09
C ASN A 108 -10.03 20.33 -12.46
N GLN A 109 -9.98 20.21 -11.12
CA GLN A 109 -8.86 19.57 -10.44
C GLN A 109 -9.15 18.07 -10.27
N HIS A 110 -8.15 17.24 -10.54
CA HIS A 110 -8.22 15.80 -10.28
C HIS A 110 -7.83 15.50 -8.83
N LEU A 111 -8.80 15.06 -8.04
CA LEU A 111 -8.60 14.65 -6.66
C LEU A 111 -8.95 13.18 -6.48
N TYR A 112 -8.49 12.63 -5.38
CA TYR A 112 -8.70 11.25 -4.97
C TYR A 112 -9.41 11.21 -3.61
N SER A 113 -10.31 10.25 -3.45
CA SER A 113 -10.97 9.91 -2.18
C SER A 113 -10.91 8.41 -1.94
N ALA A 114 -11.17 8.01 -0.70
CA ALA A 114 -11.30 6.59 -0.38
C ALA A 114 -12.63 6.05 -0.93
N ASN A 115 -12.62 4.90 -1.60
CA ASN A 115 -13.83 4.27 -2.11
C ASN A 115 -14.49 3.40 -1.02
N PRO A 116 -15.68 3.78 -0.48
CA PRO A 116 -16.33 3.06 0.61
C PRO A 116 -16.63 1.60 0.31
N HIS A 117 -16.90 1.27 -0.95
CA HIS A 117 -17.27 -0.08 -1.37
C HIS A 117 -16.12 -1.08 -1.19
N ASN A 118 -14.87 -0.61 -1.33
CA ASN A 118 -13.68 -1.44 -1.29
C ASN A 118 -12.84 -1.23 -0.02
N LEU A 119 -13.23 -0.32 0.90
CA LEU A 119 -12.56 -0.17 2.19
C LEU A 119 -12.34 -1.49 2.97
N PRO A 120 -13.27 -2.46 2.98
CA PRO A 120 -13.05 -3.73 3.66
C PRO A 120 -11.80 -4.50 3.16
N VAL A 121 -11.39 -4.29 1.91
CA VAL A 121 -10.18 -4.91 1.32
C VAL A 121 -8.92 -4.46 2.04
N LEU A 122 -8.90 -3.26 2.61
CA LEU A 122 -7.73 -2.71 3.31
C LEU A 122 -7.32 -3.58 4.51
N SER A 123 -8.28 -4.13 5.26
CA SER A 123 -8.00 -5.06 6.36
C SER A 123 -7.33 -6.34 5.87
N GLU A 124 -7.76 -6.87 4.73
CA GLU A 124 -7.18 -8.07 4.11
C GLU A 124 -5.79 -7.78 3.52
N LEU A 125 -5.56 -6.58 3.00
CA LEU A 125 -4.24 -6.12 2.55
C LEU A 125 -3.26 -6.00 3.72
N LYS A 126 -3.69 -5.41 4.84
CA LYS A 126 -2.88 -5.30 6.07
C LYS A 126 -2.43 -6.68 6.56
N LEU A 127 -3.34 -7.66 6.55
CA LEU A 127 -3.00 -9.05 6.87
C LEU A 127 -1.98 -9.62 5.87
N SER A 128 -2.20 -9.39 4.57
CA SER A 128 -1.30 -9.85 3.52
C SER A 128 0.11 -9.30 3.68
N TYR A 129 0.26 -8.02 4.00
CA TYR A 129 1.58 -7.39 4.20
C TYR A 129 2.32 -7.99 5.39
N ASN A 130 1.62 -8.28 6.49
CA ASN A 130 2.19 -8.99 7.63
C ASN A 130 2.67 -10.39 7.24
N THR A 131 1.88 -11.14 6.46
CA THR A 131 2.29 -12.46 5.95
C THR A 131 3.52 -12.36 5.05
N ILE A 132 3.61 -11.34 4.20
CA ILE A 132 4.77 -11.12 3.33
C ILE A 132 6.03 -10.87 4.17
N TRP A 133 5.95 -10.05 5.21
CA TRP A 133 7.08 -9.80 6.11
C TRP A 133 7.55 -11.06 6.83
N VAL A 134 6.62 -11.88 7.33
CA VAL A 134 6.97 -13.16 7.95
C VAL A 134 7.66 -14.08 6.95
N ALA A 135 7.15 -14.16 5.71
CA ALA A 135 7.77 -14.97 4.67
C ALA A 135 9.19 -14.47 4.32
N ILE A 136 9.40 -13.16 4.26
CA ILE A 136 10.72 -12.55 4.04
C ILE A 136 11.68 -12.93 5.19
N ASN A 137 11.26 -12.78 6.45
CA ASN A 137 12.08 -13.14 7.61
C ASN A 137 12.52 -14.60 7.55
N VAL A 138 11.56 -15.52 7.39
CA VAL A 138 11.84 -16.97 7.31
C VAL A 138 12.76 -17.28 6.12
N THR A 139 12.54 -16.65 4.97
CA THR A 139 13.37 -16.87 3.78
C THR A 139 14.81 -16.44 4.04
N VAL A 140 15.03 -15.29 4.67
CA VAL A 140 16.39 -14.84 5.00
C VAL A 140 17.04 -15.75 6.02
N ASP A 141 16.33 -16.15 7.07
CA ASP A 141 16.87 -17.05 8.10
C ASP A 141 17.31 -18.39 7.49
N VAL A 142 16.51 -18.95 6.57
CA VAL A 142 16.86 -20.17 5.83
C VAL A 142 18.10 -19.94 4.95
N ILE A 143 18.16 -18.85 4.19
CA ILE A 143 19.32 -18.54 3.34
C ILE A 143 20.59 -18.39 4.18
N VAL A 144 20.53 -17.66 5.29
CA VAL A 144 21.66 -17.45 6.18
C VAL A 144 22.11 -18.78 6.76
N TYR A 145 21.19 -19.58 7.29
CA TYR A 145 21.52 -20.90 7.83
C TYR A 145 22.15 -21.83 6.77
N LEU A 146 21.66 -21.83 5.54
CA LEU A 146 22.24 -22.64 4.46
C LEU A 146 23.68 -22.23 4.11
N ILE A 147 24.02 -20.94 4.26
CA ILE A 147 25.35 -20.42 3.95
C ILE A 147 26.31 -20.59 5.14
N THR A 148 25.84 -20.31 6.36
CA THR A 148 26.69 -20.28 7.56
C THR A 148 26.71 -21.58 8.33
N SER A 149 25.67 -22.42 8.16
CA SER A 149 25.35 -23.55 9.05
C SER A 149 25.26 -23.17 10.54
N ASP A 150 25.02 -21.89 10.84
CA ASP A 150 24.97 -21.33 12.19
C ASP A 150 23.59 -20.75 12.48
N ILE A 151 22.90 -21.36 13.44
CA ILE A 151 21.59 -20.93 13.93
C ILE A 151 21.68 -19.53 14.56
N SER A 152 22.79 -19.20 15.21
CA SER A 152 23.00 -17.90 15.86
C SER A 152 23.02 -16.78 14.82
N ALA A 153 23.73 -16.99 13.71
CA ALA A 153 23.77 -16.06 12.59
C ALA A 153 22.38 -15.85 11.96
N ALA A 154 21.60 -16.93 11.79
CA ALA A 154 20.23 -16.84 11.30
C ALA A 154 19.31 -16.06 12.25
N LEU A 155 19.42 -16.30 13.57
CA LEU A 155 18.64 -15.55 14.57
C LEU A 155 18.98 -14.05 14.57
N VAL A 156 20.27 -13.71 14.42
CA VAL A 156 20.71 -12.31 14.34
C VAL A 156 20.16 -11.65 13.07
N SER A 157 20.19 -12.33 11.91
CA SER A 157 19.62 -11.77 10.68
C SER A 157 18.12 -11.52 10.79
N GLY A 158 17.36 -12.48 11.33
CA GLY A 158 15.92 -12.34 11.56
C GLY A 158 15.61 -11.18 12.51
N ALA A 159 16.37 -11.04 13.60
CA ALA A 159 16.22 -9.93 14.54
C ALA A 159 16.49 -8.56 13.88
N VAL A 160 17.50 -8.46 13.01
CA VAL A 160 17.81 -7.22 12.28
C VAL A 160 16.69 -6.85 11.31
N ILE A 161 16.13 -7.82 10.57
CA ILE A 161 15.03 -7.53 9.63
C ILE A 161 13.78 -7.09 10.38
N GLU A 162 13.45 -7.78 11.48
CA GLU A 162 12.32 -7.40 12.33
C GLU A 162 12.52 -6.01 12.96
N PHE A 163 13.76 -5.66 13.33
CA PHE A 163 14.10 -4.32 13.78
C PHE A 163 13.83 -3.29 12.68
N ILE A 164 14.30 -3.51 11.45
CA ILE A 164 14.02 -2.62 10.31
C ILE A 164 12.51 -2.49 10.07
N ARG A 165 11.77 -3.60 10.15
CA ARG A 165 10.31 -3.64 9.99
C ARG A 165 9.58 -2.82 11.05
N ARG A 166 10.04 -2.85 12.30
CA ARG A 166 9.35 -2.15 13.41
C ARG A 166 9.76 -0.70 13.54
N PHE A 167 11.02 -0.37 13.25
CA PHE A 167 11.57 0.94 13.54
C PHE A 167 11.52 1.92 12.37
N LYS A 168 11.10 1.50 11.16
CA LYS A 168 10.82 2.33 9.95
C LYS A 168 11.03 3.84 10.16
N ILE A 169 12.31 4.27 10.23
CA ILE A 169 12.75 5.65 10.52
C ILE A 169 12.58 6.51 9.27
#